data_AF-A0A7D9D3U4-F1
#
_entry.id   AF-A0A7D9D3U4-F1
#
_cell.length_a   1.000
_cell.length_b   1.000
_cell.length_c   1.000
_cell.angle_alpha   90.00
_cell.angle_beta   90.00
_cell.angle_gamma   90.00
#
_symmetry.space_group_name_H-M   'P 1'
#
loop_
_entity.id
_entity.type
_entity.pdbx_description
1 polymer ?
#
loop_
_entity_poly.entity_id
_entity_poly.type
_entity_poly.pdbx_seq_one_letter_code
_entity_poly.pdbx_strand_id
1 'polypeptide(L)' 'NKIHDLLINELGRSWTDFARGLCMREGRLDEIKEVLRYHSENAHPKEWEKMILDALSEARRNDLRKSVENIY' A
#
# COMPACT_ATOMS: atom_id res chain seq x y z
N ASN A 1 9.95 8.35 -1.54
CA ASN A 1 8.62 8.70 -2.09
C ASN A 1 7.74 8.82 -0.87
N LYS A 2 7.25 10.02 -0.51
CA LYS A 2 6.70 10.30 0.85
C LYS A 2 5.66 9.27 1.30
N ILE A 3 4.81 8.81 0.40
CA ILE A 3 3.79 7.80 0.67
C ILE A 3 4.43 6.43 0.92
N HIS A 4 5.41 6.03 0.11
CA HIS A 4 6.11 4.76 0.34
C HIS A 4 6.83 4.76 1.68
N ASP A 5 7.50 5.86 2.01
CA ASP A 5 8.26 5.98 3.26
C ASP A 5 7.30 5.91 4.48
N LEU A 6 6.14 6.58 4.39
CA LEU A 6 5.07 6.46 5.39
C LEU A 6 4.58 5.02 5.52
N LEU A 7 4.22 4.38 4.41
CA LEU A 7 3.66 3.02 4.41
C LEU A 7 4.65 1.99 4.96
N ILE A 8 5.93 2.09 4.59
CA ILE A 8 7.00 1.20 5.09
C ILE A 8 7.15 1.31 6.61
N ASN A 9 7.09 2.54 7.15
CA ASN A 9 7.31 2.76 8.57
C ASN A 9 6.09 2.40 9.42
N GLU A 10 4.88 2.63 8.90
CA GLU A 10 3.66 2.59 9.72
C GLU A 10 2.82 1.31 9.55
N LEU A 11 2.92 0.57 8.44
CA LEU A 11 2.09 -0.62 8.24
C LEU A 11 2.45 -1.75 9.21
N GLY A 12 3.71 -1.83 9.64
CA GLY A 12 4.15 -2.83 10.62
C GLY A 12 3.69 -4.24 10.22
N ARG A 13 3.02 -4.97 11.12
CA ARG A 13 2.50 -6.33 10.85
C ARG A 13 1.26 -6.37 9.93
N SER A 14 0.60 -5.24 9.69
CA SER A 14 -0.59 -5.16 8.82
C SER A 14 -0.23 -5.10 7.33
N TRP A 15 1.06 -5.11 6.99
CA TRP A 15 1.50 -5.00 5.59
C TRP A 15 1.02 -6.16 4.71
N THR A 16 0.84 -7.36 5.28
CA THR A 16 0.35 -8.53 4.54
C THR A 16 -1.12 -8.39 4.15
N ASP A 17 -1.95 -7.87 5.04
CA ASP A 17 -3.36 -7.56 4.74
C ASP A 17 -3.48 -6.45 3.70
N PHE A 18 -2.61 -5.43 3.79
CA PHE A 18 -2.50 -4.41 2.74
C PHE A 18 -2.07 -5.01 1.40
N ALA A 19 -1.07 -5.88 1.37
CA ALA A 19 -0.61 -6.54 0.15
C ALA A 19 -1.70 -7.45 -0.46
N ARG A 20 -2.51 -8.11 0.37
CA ARG A 20 -3.69 -8.86 -0.09
C ARG A 20 -4.72 -7.94 -0.76
N GLY A 21 -5.00 -6.77 -0.19
CA GLY A 21 -5.92 -5.80 -0.78
C GLY A 21 -5.44 -5.23 -2.11
N LEU A 22 -4.12 -5.23 -2.33
CA LEU A 22 -3.52 -4.95 -3.64
C LEU A 22 -3.57 -6.14 -4.63
N CYS A 23 -4.31 -7.20 -4.30
CA CYS A 23 -4.42 -8.45 -5.07
C CYS A 23 -3.07 -9.17 -5.30
N MET A 24 -2.08 -8.95 -4.42
CA MET A 24 -0.81 -9.66 -4.52
C MET A 24 -0.93 -11.04 -3.87
N ARG A 25 -0.56 -12.10 -4.60
CA ARG A 25 -0.47 -13.45 -4.03
C ARG A 25 0.66 -13.48 -3.00
N GLU A 26 0.34 -13.90 -1.79
CA GLU A 26 1.23 -13.89 -0.61
C GLU A 26 2.57 -14.62 -0.79
N GLY A 27 2.71 -15.47 -1.82
CA GLY A 27 3.95 -16.21 -2.07
C GLY A 27 4.92 -15.54 -3.03
N ARG A 28 4.67 -14.30 -3.49
CA ARG A 28 5.53 -13.64 -4.48
C ARG A 28 6.49 -12.60 -3.91
N LEU A 29 6.25 -12.10 -2.70
CA LEU A 29 7.00 -10.99 -2.12
C LEU A 29 7.11 -11.17 -0.60
N ASP A 30 8.33 -11.01 -0.08
CA ASP A 30 8.62 -11.21 1.35
C ASP A 30 8.59 -9.89 2.14
N GLU A 31 8.58 -8.74 1.44
CA GLU A 31 8.65 -7.42 2.06
C GLU A 31 7.70 -6.40 1.42
N ILE A 32 7.18 -5.48 2.26
CA ILE A 32 6.36 -4.34 1.83
C ILE A 32 7.05 -3.47 0.76
N LYS A 33 8.37 -3.34 0.80
CA LYS A 33 9.13 -2.54 -0.18
C LYS A 33 8.94 -3.07 -1.59
N GLU A 34 8.89 -4.39 -1.74
CA GLU A 34 8.72 -5.04 -3.04
C GLU A 34 7.28 -4.87 -3.54
N VAL A 35 6.30 -4.91 -2.63
CA VAL A 35 4.87 -4.67 -2.92
C VAL A 35 4.70 -3.27 -3.51
N LEU A 36 5.25 -2.27 -2.81
CA LEU A 36 5.15 -0.87 -3.20
C LEU A 36 5.91 -0.59 -4.50
N ARG A 37 7.11 -1.17 -4.67
CA ARG A 37 7.88 -1.04 -5.92
C ARG A 37 7.10 -1.62 -7.10
N TYR A 38 6.66 -2.87 -6.99
CA TYR A 38 5.95 -3.58 -8.05
C TYR A 38 4.74 -2.77 -8.55
N HIS A 39 3.88 -2.32 -7.64
CA HIS A 39 2.71 -1.56 -8.08
C HIS A 39 3.06 -0.17 -8.60
N SER A 40 4.05 0.53 -8.03
CA SER A 40 4.46 1.83 -8.56
C SER A 40 4.99 1.76 -10.00
N GLU A 41 5.56 0.61 -10.39
CA GLU A 41 6.10 0.37 -11.74
C GLU A 41 5.04 -0.13 -12.73
N ASN A 42 3.97 -0.77 -12.24
CA ASN A 42 2.99 -1.47 -13.09
C ASN A 42 1.60 -0.80 -13.12
N ALA A 43 1.26 0.09 -12.19
CA ALA A 43 -0.02 0.76 -12.12
C ALA A 43 0.02 2.17 -12.73
N HIS A 44 -1.06 2.59 -13.38
CA HIS A 44 -1.21 3.98 -13.79
C HIS A 44 -1.32 4.88 -12.54
N PRO A 45 -0.73 6.09 -12.49
CA PRO A 45 -0.66 6.89 -11.25
C PRO A 45 -1.99 7.15 -10.54
N LYS A 46 -3.07 7.39 -11.30
CA LYS A 46 -4.43 7.56 -10.74
C LYS A 46 -5.05 6.27 -10.21
N GLU A 47 -4.73 5.14 -10.84
CA GLU A 47 -5.18 3.84 -10.36
C GLU A 47 -4.39 3.45 -9.12
N TRP A 48 -3.11 3.80 -9.07
CA TRP A 48 -2.23 3.55 -7.94
C TRP A 48 -2.73 4.21 -6.65
N GLU A 49 -3.12 5.49 -6.70
CA GLU A 49 -3.71 6.18 -5.57
C GLU A 49 -4.96 5.45 -5.05
N LYS A 50 -5.92 5.18 -5.94
CA LYS A 50 -7.16 4.49 -5.57
C LYS A 50 -6.87 3.11 -4.96
N MET A 51 -5.98 2.33 -5.57
CA MET A 51 -5.61 1.01 -5.09
C MET A 51 -4.97 1.05 -3.69
N ILE A 52 -4.11 2.02 -3.41
CA ILE A 52 -3.56 2.20 -2.06
C ILE A 52 -4.68 2.49 -1.05
N LEU A 53 -5.56 3.43 -1.37
CA LEU A 53 -6.63 3.84 -0.44
C LEU A 53 -7.60 2.70 -0.15
N ASP A 54 -7.99 1.95 -1.18
CA ASP A 54 -8.84 0.76 -1.06
C ASP A 54 -8.13 -0.33 -0.23
N ALA A 55 -6.86 -0.63 -0.53
CA ALA A 55 -6.09 -1.63 0.22
C ALA A 55 -5.86 -1.25 1.69
N LEU A 56 -5.67 0.04 2.00
CA LEU A 56 -5.57 0.52 3.38
C LEU A 56 -6.89 0.39 4.13
N SER A 57 -8.02 0.62 3.45
CA SER A 57 -9.35 0.41 4.00
C SER A 57 -9.57 -1.07 4.35
N GLU A 58 -9.21 -1.97 3.44
CA GLU A 58 -9.30 -3.44 3.64
C GLU A 58 -8.38 -3.94 4.76
N ALA A 59 -7.17 -3.40 4.85
CA ALA A 59 -6.22 -3.66 5.93
C ALA A 59 -6.63 -3.02 7.28
N ARG A 60 -7.80 -2.36 7.34
CA ARG A 60 -8.33 -1.65 8.50
C ARG A 60 -7.42 -0.52 9.00
N ARG A 61 -6.57 0.02 8.13
CA ARG A 61 -5.66 1.14 8.38
C ARG A 61 -6.23 2.46 7.88
N ASN A 62 -7.43 2.79 8.35
CA ASN A 62 -8.10 4.05 8.04
C ASN A 62 -7.35 5.29 8.57
N ASP A 63 -6.52 5.10 9.58
CA ASP A 63 -5.54 6.10 10.05
C ASP A 63 -4.58 6.46 8.92
N LEU A 64 -3.91 5.47 8.33
CA LEU A 64 -2.97 5.68 7.24
C LEU A 64 -3.66 6.13 5.97
N ARG A 65 -4.86 5.63 5.69
CA ARG A 65 -5.66 6.08 4.55
C ARG A 65 -5.83 7.59 4.57
N LYS A 66 -6.25 8.17 5.69
CA LYS A 66 -6.41 9.62 5.86
C LYS A 66 -5.07 10.36 5.71
N SER A 67 -3.99 9.81 6.26
CA SER A 67 -2.67 10.39 6.11
C SER A 67 -2.21 10.41 4.65
N VAL A 68 -2.49 9.35 3.90
CA VAL A 68 -2.16 9.24 2.46
C VAL A 68 -3.02 10.19 1.63
N GLU A 69 -4.34 10.29 1.88
CA GLU A 69 -5.24 11.24 1.21
C GLU A 69 -4.78 12.71 1.36
N ASN A 70 -4.16 13.06 2.49
CA ASN A 70 -3.65 14.42 2.71
C ASN A 70 -2.31 14.71 2.00
N ILE A 71 -1.61 13.69 1.51
CA ILE A 71 -0.29 13.84 0.86
C ILE A 71 -0.42 13.93 -0.66
N TYR A 72 -1.44 13.31 -1.24
CA TYR A 72 -1.78 13.42 -2.66
C TYR A 72 -2.32 14.81 -3.00
#